data_AF-A0A7Z9XGC3-F1
#
_entry.id   AF-A0A7Z9XGC3-F1
#
_cell.length_a   1.000
_cell.length_b   1.000
_cell.length_c   1.000
_cell.angle_alpha   90.00
_cell.angle_beta   90.00
_cell.angle_gamma   90.00
#
_symmetry.space_group_name_H-M   'P 1'
#
loop_
_entity.id
_entity.type
_entity.pdbx_description
1 polymer ?
#
loop_
_entity_poly.entity_id
_entity_poly.type
_entity_poly.pdbx_seq_one_letter_code
_entity_poly.pdbx_strand_id
1 'polypeptide(L)'
;MEDNIMERKRVVITGLGPVTPIGSGKDEFWDAIMEGKSGIDLISRFDTSKFKTRIGAEIRDFDPQDYGIKPKDAKRMDLFTQYGVAGACLAIKDAGLELAEYNDRIGTIIGTGIGGLMTLEEEKAKLVESKNPSRVSPFLIPMMMPNAINAHVSIMFKLTGTSPCPANACATGSYALIYACKDIALGDSDVIVSGGSEAILTEIAASSFANMKALSRRNEDPKGACRPFDKDRSGFVIGEGAGILVLESLEHATKRNAKIYAEIVGYATNTDAYHITAPDPEARMVKKAILDCLDMAGLEPKDVDYINAHGTSTKLNDKAEATAINEVFGDYKVPVSSTKSMIG
;
A
#
# COMPACT_ATOMS: atom_id res chain seq x y z
N MET A 1 17.77 23.20 -34.42
CA MET A 1 17.88 22.28 -33.28
C MET A 1 16.50 21.69 -33.16
N GLU A 2 16.28 20.54 -33.78
CA GLU A 2 15.02 19.82 -33.64
C GLU A 2 14.89 19.43 -32.17
N ASP A 3 13.76 19.79 -31.58
CA ASP A 3 13.42 19.49 -30.20
C ASP A 3 13.41 17.98 -30.03
N ASN A 4 14.53 17.45 -29.55
CA ASN A 4 14.66 16.06 -29.15
C ASN A 4 13.94 15.91 -27.80
N ILE A 5 12.61 16.05 -27.82
CA ILE A 5 11.75 15.70 -26.70
C ILE A 5 11.92 14.20 -26.53
N MET A 6 12.63 13.77 -25.48
CA MET A 6 12.77 12.36 -25.19
C MET A 6 11.38 11.73 -25.10
N GLU A 7 11.12 10.74 -25.97
CA GLU A 7 9.90 9.96 -25.95
C GLU A 7 9.82 9.22 -24.61
N ARG A 8 8.72 9.40 -23.89
CA ARG A 8 8.54 8.77 -22.57
C ARG A 8 8.42 7.27 -22.75
N LYS A 9 9.20 6.50 -21.98
CA LYS A 9 9.07 5.04 -21.99
C LYS A 9 7.71 4.62 -21.44
N ARG A 10 7.10 3.63 -22.09
CA ARG A 10 5.88 2.96 -21.61
C ARG A 10 6.22 2.06 -20.43
N VAL A 11 5.34 2.03 -19.42
CA VAL A 11 5.57 1.33 -18.15
C VAL A 11 4.54 0.22 -17.99
N VAL A 12 5.03 -1.01 -17.77
CA VAL A 12 4.20 -2.21 -17.61
C VAL A 12 4.42 -2.87 -16.25
N ILE A 13 3.41 -3.60 -15.80
CA ILE A 13 3.47 -4.42 -14.57
C ILE A 13 3.82 -5.84 -14.99
N THR A 14 4.92 -6.37 -14.43
CA THR A 14 5.39 -7.73 -14.75
C THR A 14 5.34 -8.69 -13.57
N GLY A 15 5.20 -8.21 -12.34
CA GLY A 15 5.11 -9.06 -11.15
C GLY A 15 4.21 -8.51 -10.06
N LEU A 16 3.54 -9.43 -9.34
CA LEU A 16 2.57 -9.14 -8.28
C LEU A 16 2.98 -9.81 -6.96
N GLY A 17 2.97 -9.06 -5.87
CA GLY A 17 3.30 -9.55 -4.52
C GLY A 17 2.41 -8.99 -3.43
N PRO A 18 1.15 -9.43 -3.33
CA PRO A 18 0.27 -9.09 -2.21
C PRO A 18 0.60 -9.96 -0.98
N VAL A 19 0.60 -9.34 0.20
CA VAL A 19 0.68 -9.97 1.52
C VAL A 19 -0.45 -9.36 2.34
N THR A 20 -1.54 -10.09 2.55
CA THR A 20 -2.80 -9.50 3.04
C THR A 20 -3.48 -10.38 4.09
N PRO A 21 -4.47 -9.85 4.85
CA PRO A 21 -5.23 -10.62 5.84
C PRO A 21 -6.08 -11.75 5.26
N ILE A 22 -6.28 -11.80 3.94
CA ILE A 22 -7.12 -12.81 3.27
C ILE A 22 -6.33 -13.82 2.45
N GLY A 23 -5.02 -13.59 2.26
CA GLY A 23 -4.11 -14.46 1.52
C GLY A 23 -2.80 -13.74 1.13
N SER A 24 -1.72 -14.51 0.93
CA SER A 24 -0.44 -14.00 0.45
C SER A 24 -0.05 -14.66 -0.88
N GLY A 25 0.44 -13.86 -1.82
CA GLY A 25 0.62 -14.26 -3.21
C GLY A 25 -0.64 -14.02 -4.04
N LYS A 26 -0.43 -13.80 -5.34
CA LYS A 26 -1.47 -13.31 -6.26
C LYS A 26 -2.68 -14.24 -6.36
N ASP A 27 -2.46 -15.56 -6.32
CA ASP A 27 -3.51 -16.55 -6.56
C ASP A 27 -4.42 -16.65 -5.33
N GLU A 28 -3.85 -16.87 -4.13
CA GLU A 28 -4.62 -16.93 -2.88
C GLU A 28 -5.36 -15.61 -2.60
N PHE A 29 -4.70 -14.47 -2.82
CA PHE A 29 -5.34 -13.17 -2.67
C PHE A 29 -6.51 -12.99 -3.66
N TRP A 30 -6.31 -13.32 -4.93
CA TRP A 30 -7.35 -13.14 -5.94
C TRP A 30 -8.54 -14.07 -5.72
N ASP A 31 -8.30 -15.34 -5.41
CA ASP A 31 -9.36 -16.32 -5.10
C ASP A 31 -10.19 -15.85 -3.90
N ALA A 32 -9.54 -15.37 -2.83
CA ALA A 32 -10.22 -14.83 -1.66
C ALA A 32 -11.08 -13.58 -1.98
N ILE A 33 -10.59 -12.70 -2.85
CA ILE A 33 -11.35 -11.53 -3.33
C ILE A 33 -12.59 -11.99 -4.11
N MET A 34 -12.44 -12.96 -5.01
CA MET A 34 -13.53 -13.50 -5.82
C MET A 34 -14.60 -14.22 -4.99
N GLU A 35 -14.20 -14.81 -3.86
CA GLU A 35 -15.10 -15.44 -2.89
C GLU A 35 -15.76 -14.45 -1.92
N GLY A 36 -15.34 -13.18 -1.90
CA GLY A 36 -15.83 -12.20 -0.94
C GLY A 36 -15.38 -12.47 0.50
N LYS A 37 -14.24 -13.13 0.69
CA LYS A 37 -13.72 -13.53 2.01
C LYS A 37 -13.32 -12.28 2.81
N SER A 38 -13.92 -12.10 3.99
CA SER A 38 -13.49 -11.04 4.92
C SER A 38 -12.32 -11.51 5.78
N GLY A 39 -11.25 -10.71 5.81
CA GLY A 39 -10.11 -10.87 6.71
C GLY A 39 -10.27 -10.10 8.03
N ILE A 40 -11.43 -9.49 8.25
CA ILE A 40 -11.70 -8.69 9.45
C ILE A 40 -12.25 -9.59 10.55
N ASP A 41 -11.59 -9.55 11.71
CA ASP A 41 -12.01 -10.26 12.91
C ASP A 41 -11.65 -9.46 14.18
N LEU A 42 -11.91 -10.03 15.36
CA LEU A 42 -11.35 -9.55 16.62
C LEU A 42 -9.82 -9.60 16.57
N ILE A 43 -9.19 -8.50 16.95
CA ILE A 43 -7.73 -8.40 17.04
C ILE A 43 -7.24 -9.39 18.11
N SER A 44 -6.28 -10.22 17.74
CA SER A 44 -5.67 -11.22 18.64
C SER A 44 -4.26 -10.85 19.10
N ARG A 45 -3.60 -9.90 18.41
CA ARG A 45 -2.22 -9.50 18.70
C ARG A 45 -1.98 -8.92 20.10
N PHE A 46 -2.98 -8.26 20.69
CA PHE A 46 -2.90 -7.64 22.01
C PHE A 46 -4.29 -7.64 22.69
N ASP A 47 -4.33 -7.40 24.01
CA ASP A 47 -5.58 -7.37 24.76
C ASP A 47 -6.43 -6.14 24.40
N THR A 48 -7.53 -6.37 23.69
CA THR A 48 -8.46 -5.32 23.28
C THR A 48 -9.63 -5.08 24.25
N SER A 49 -9.65 -5.71 25.43
CA SER A 49 -10.79 -5.67 26.37
C SER A 49 -11.21 -4.25 26.77
N LYS A 50 -10.27 -3.30 26.83
CA LYS A 50 -10.49 -1.89 27.19
C LYS A 50 -10.63 -0.95 25.98
N PHE A 51 -10.53 -1.46 24.77
CA PHE A 51 -10.53 -0.66 23.55
C PHE A 51 -11.96 -0.41 23.04
N LYS A 52 -12.19 0.80 22.50
CA LYS A 52 -13.47 1.17 21.87
C LYS A 52 -13.73 0.36 20.58
N THR A 53 -12.66 0.04 19.87
CA THR A 53 -12.63 -0.80 18.68
C THR A 53 -11.73 -1.99 18.98
N ARG A 54 -12.27 -3.19 18.79
CA ARG A 54 -11.60 -4.47 19.09
C ARG A 54 -11.36 -5.31 17.83
N ILE A 55 -11.63 -4.74 16.67
CA ILE A 55 -11.63 -5.40 15.37
C ILE A 55 -10.56 -4.82 14.45
N GLY A 56 -10.01 -5.65 13.58
CA GLY A 56 -8.97 -5.32 12.62
C GLY A 56 -8.79 -6.45 11.61
N ALA A 57 -8.10 -6.15 10.51
CA ALA A 57 -7.72 -7.14 9.52
C ALA A 57 -6.25 -7.53 9.75
N GLU A 58 -6.05 -8.50 10.64
CA GLU A 58 -4.73 -8.98 11.08
C GLU A 58 -4.21 -10.10 10.15
N ILE A 59 -2.93 -10.07 9.81
CA ILE A 59 -2.26 -11.22 9.17
C ILE A 59 -1.79 -12.18 10.27
N ARG A 60 -2.41 -13.36 10.34
CA ARG A 60 -2.19 -14.33 11.44
C ARG A 60 -1.13 -15.38 11.14
N ASP A 61 -1.04 -15.84 9.89
CA ASP A 61 -0.19 -16.97 9.49
C ASP A 61 1.03 -16.50 8.69
N PHE A 62 1.77 -15.51 9.23
CA PHE A 62 2.97 -14.99 8.58
C PHE A 62 4.25 -15.56 9.22
N ASP A 63 5.03 -16.31 8.44
CA ASP A 63 6.42 -16.64 8.79
C ASP A 63 7.38 -15.93 7.82
N PRO A 64 8.26 -15.03 8.30
CA PRO A 64 9.25 -14.35 7.45
C PRO A 64 10.19 -15.35 6.73
N GLN A 65 10.39 -16.55 7.26
CA GLN A 65 11.26 -17.57 6.68
C GLN A 65 10.74 -18.13 5.35
N ASP A 66 9.43 -18.13 5.13
CA ASP A 66 8.81 -18.57 3.88
C ASP A 66 9.25 -17.68 2.69
N TYR A 67 9.72 -16.47 2.99
CA TYR A 67 10.18 -15.48 2.02
C TYR A 67 11.70 -15.34 1.99
N GLY A 68 12.45 -16.26 2.63
CA GLY A 68 13.91 -16.23 2.68
C GLY A 68 14.49 -15.20 3.65
N ILE A 69 13.66 -14.57 4.48
CA ILE A 69 14.13 -13.67 5.54
C ILE A 69 14.68 -14.53 6.69
N LYS A 70 15.99 -14.43 6.93
CA LYS A 70 16.63 -15.23 7.98
C LYS A 70 16.14 -14.78 9.37
N PRO A 71 16.03 -15.68 10.36
CA PRO A 71 15.56 -15.31 11.72
C PRO A 71 16.32 -14.17 12.38
N LYS A 72 17.63 -14.04 12.10
CA LYS A 72 18.46 -12.94 12.61
C LYS A 72 18.07 -11.59 11.99
N ASP A 73 17.70 -11.58 10.72
CA ASP A 73 17.35 -10.39 9.97
C ASP A 73 15.90 -9.97 10.30
N ALA A 74 14.98 -10.94 10.43
CA ALA A 74 13.61 -10.69 10.88
C ALA A 74 13.56 -9.95 12.23
N LYS A 75 14.39 -10.35 13.21
CA LYS A 75 14.51 -9.66 14.51
C LYS A 75 15.03 -8.23 14.43
N ARG A 76 15.52 -7.80 13.28
CA ARG A 76 16.06 -6.45 13.00
C ARG A 76 15.20 -5.71 11.99
N MET A 77 13.99 -6.19 11.73
CA MET A 77 12.98 -5.57 10.89
C MET A 77 11.71 -5.39 11.72
N ASP A 78 11.12 -4.20 11.67
CA ASP A 78 9.73 -4.07 12.12
C ASP A 78 8.81 -4.90 11.20
N LEU A 79 7.62 -5.26 11.68
CA LEU A 79 6.66 -6.08 10.96
C LEU A 79 6.27 -5.47 9.60
N PHE A 80 6.15 -4.13 9.51
CA PHE A 80 5.86 -3.47 8.22
C PHE A 80 6.99 -3.70 7.20
N THR A 81 8.24 -3.77 7.68
CA THR A 81 9.40 -4.09 6.83
C THR A 81 9.38 -5.55 6.40
N GLN A 82 9.02 -6.47 7.31
CA GLN A 82 8.92 -7.89 6.98
C GLN A 82 7.85 -8.15 5.91
N TYR A 83 6.66 -7.56 6.03
CA TYR A 83 5.61 -7.66 5.00
C TYR A 83 6.06 -7.07 3.66
N GLY A 84 6.73 -5.92 3.68
CA GLY A 84 7.24 -5.28 2.46
C GLY A 84 8.29 -6.12 1.74
N VAL A 85 9.22 -6.73 2.49
CA VAL A 85 10.22 -7.65 1.94
C VAL A 85 9.56 -8.92 1.40
N ALA A 86 8.60 -9.50 2.12
CA ALA A 86 7.83 -10.66 1.65
C ALA A 86 7.07 -10.37 0.35
N GLY A 87 6.41 -9.21 0.27
CA GLY A 87 5.75 -8.75 -0.96
C GLY A 87 6.73 -8.57 -2.11
N ALA A 88 7.92 -8.00 -1.86
CA ALA A 88 8.97 -7.88 -2.88
C ALA A 88 9.46 -9.25 -3.36
N CYS A 89 9.66 -10.22 -2.46
CA CYS A 89 10.01 -11.59 -2.82
C CYS A 89 8.97 -12.22 -3.76
N LEU A 90 7.68 -12.08 -3.42
CA LEU A 90 6.58 -12.59 -4.25
C LEU A 90 6.56 -11.90 -5.63
N ALA A 91 6.66 -10.57 -5.66
CA ALA A 91 6.57 -9.79 -6.90
C ALA A 91 7.77 -10.06 -7.84
N ILE A 92 8.99 -10.11 -7.30
CA ILE A 92 10.21 -10.41 -8.08
C ILE A 92 10.16 -11.83 -8.65
N LYS A 93 9.73 -12.80 -7.83
CA LYS A 93 9.54 -14.19 -8.26
C LYS A 93 8.50 -14.28 -9.37
N ASP A 94 7.36 -13.62 -9.21
CA ASP A 94 6.29 -13.59 -10.22
C ASP A 94 6.71 -12.92 -11.52
N ALA A 95 7.54 -11.87 -11.44
CA ALA A 95 8.10 -11.20 -12.60
C ALA A 95 9.10 -12.05 -13.38
N GLY A 96 9.61 -13.15 -12.80
CA GLY A 96 10.69 -13.94 -13.38
C GLY A 96 11.94 -13.10 -13.62
N LEU A 97 12.23 -12.14 -12.73
CA LEU A 97 13.42 -11.32 -12.83
C LEU A 97 14.64 -12.12 -12.37
N GLU A 98 15.59 -12.29 -13.27
CA GLU A 98 16.90 -12.83 -12.96
C GLU A 98 17.79 -11.70 -12.42
N LEU A 99 17.87 -11.63 -11.10
CA LEU A 99 18.70 -10.65 -10.41
C LEU A 99 20.13 -11.20 -10.29
N ALA A 100 21.00 -10.75 -11.19
CA ALA A 100 22.43 -11.07 -11.15
C ALA A 100 23.18 -10.13 -10.16
N GLU A 101 24.47 -9.89 -10.38
CA GLU A 101 25.26 -8.92 -9.59
C GLU A 101 24.59 -7.54 -9.49
N TYR A 102 25.17 -6.64 -8.68
CA TYR A 102 24.64 -5.29 -8.45
C TYR A 102 24.19 -4.60 -9.75
N ASN A 103 22.94 -4.17 -9.80
CA ASN A 103 22.32 -3.56 -10.98
C ASN A 103 21.72 -2.20 -10.63
N ASP A 104 22.27 -1.14 -11.21
CA ASP A 104 21.87 0.26 -11.01
C ASP A 104 20.65 0.67 -11.84
N ARG A 105 20.21 -0.17 -12.79
CA ARG A 105 18.97 0.00 -13.57
C ARG A 105 17.74 -0.56 -12.87
N ILE A 106 17.90 -1.20 -11.71
CA ILE A 106 16.82 -1.77 -10.90
C ILE A 106 16.74 -1.03 -9.57
N GLY A 107 15.66 -0.28 -9.37
CA GLY A 107 15.40 0.52 -8.17
C GLY A 107 14.35 -0.09 -7.23
N THR A 108 14.19 0.56 -6.06
CA THR A 108 13.19 0.23 -5.04
C THR A 108 12.45 1.48 -4.58
N ILE A 109 11.16 1.58 -4.86
CA ILE A 109 10.33 2.70 -4.41
C ILE A 109 9.14 2.13 -3.66
N ILE A 110 9.34 1.80 -2.39
CA ILE A 110 8.30 1.25 -1.51
C ILE A 110 8.07 2.22 -0.37
N GLY A 111 6.80 2.57 -0.14
CA GLY A 111 6.41 3.50 0.92
C GLY A 111 5.72 2.83 2.10
N THR A 112 5.62 3.58 3.19
CA THR A 112 4.80 3.27 4.37
C THR A 112 4.18 4.57 4.89
N GLY A 113 2.96 4.51 5.41
CA GLY A 113 2.28 5.69 5.94
C GLY A 113 2.89 6.15 7.27
N ILE A 114 3.18 5.20 8.17
CA ILE A 114 3.65 5.50 9.54
C ILE A 114 5.04 4.91 9.83
N GLY A 115 5.39 3.76 9.26
CA GLY A 115 6.65 3.06 9.53
C GLY A 115 6.60 2.18 10.77
N GLY A 116 7.75 1.98 11.43
CA GLY A 116 7.89 0.98 12.50
C GLY A 116 7.34 1.43 13.85
N LEU A 117 6.03 1.68 13.89
CA LEU A 117 5.29 2.09 15.08
C LEU A 117 5.32 1.02 16.17
N MET A 118 5.25 -0.27 15.78
CA MET A 118 5.32 -1.40 16.70
C MET A 118 6.66 -1.41 17.45
N THR A 119 7.78 -1.29 16.73
CA THR A 119 9.11 -1.20 17.33
C THR A 119 9.23 0.00 18.26
N LEU A 120 8.69 1.17 17.87
CA LEU A 120 8.71 2.36 18.71
C LEU A 120 7.96 2.13 20.04
N GLU A 121 6.78 1.53 19.99
CA GLU A 121 5.98 1.22 21.19
C GLU A 121 6.72 0.27 22.13
N GLU A 122 7.27 -0.82 21.60
CA GLU A 122 8.01 -1.80 22.38
C GLU A 122 9.25 -1.20 23.06
N GLU A 123 10.06 -0.46 22.31
CA GLU A 123 11.29 0.15 22.83
C GLU A 123 10.98 1.28 23.82
N LYS A 124 9.88 2.02 23.60
CA LYS A 124 9.40 3.02 24.55
C LYS A 124 8.94 2.37 25.86
N ALA A 125 8.21 1.26 25.80
CA ALA A 125 7.78 0.51 26.98
C ALA A 125 9.00 0.01 27.78
N LYS A 126 9.99 -0.61 27.10
CA LYS A 126 11.27 -1.05 27.70
C LYS A 126 12.01 0.09 28.39
N LEU A 127 12.06 1.28 27.78
CA LEU A 127 12.70 2.45 28.37
C LEU A 127 11.99 2.91 29.65
N VAL A 128 10.66 2.97 29.64
CA VAL A 128 9.85 3.43 30.79
C VAL A 128 9.95 2.44 31.95
N GLU A 129 9.82 1.14 31.68
CA GLU A 129 9.88 0.09 32.69
C GLU A 129 11.27 0.02 33.34
N SER A 130 12.32 0.00 32.52
CA SER A 130 13.69 -0.13 33.02
C SER A 130 14.26 1.15 33.64
N LYS A 131 13.71 2.32 33.29
CA LYS A 131 14.26 3.65 33.59
C LYS A 131 15.74 3.79 33.20
N ASN A 132 16.21 3.01 32.22
CA ASN A 132 17.60 2.94 31.80
C ASN A 132 17.71 3.09 30.29
N PRO A 133 18.21 4.23 29.78
CA PRO A 133 18.39 4.47 28.35
C PRO A 133 19.23 3.42 27.63
N SER A 134 20.19 2.79 28.32
CA SER A 134 21.04 1.75 27.74
C SER A 134 20.31 0.44 27.41
N ARG A 135 19.03 0.32 27.77
CA ARG A 135 18.18 -0.83 27.43
C ARG A 135 17.46 -0.69 26.09
N VAL A 136 17.45 0.51 25.51
CA VAL A 136 16.88 0.75 24.18
C VAL A 136 17.76 0.08 23.13
N SER A 137 17.13 -0.67 22.23
CA SER A 137 17.81 -1.38 21.15
C SER A 137 18.58 -0.41 20.25
N PRO A 138 19.84 -0.71 19.89
CA PRO A 138 20.56 0.06 18.88
C PRO A 138 19.92 -0.05 17.48
N PHE A 139 18.99 -1.00 17.29
CA PHE A 139 18.25 -1.18 16.04
C PHE A 139 16.93 -0.40 15.97
N LEU A 140 16.53 0.31 17.04
CA LEU A 140 15.26 1.07 17.04
C LEU A 140 15.17 2.01 15.82
N ILE A 141 16.18 2.83 15.57
CA ILE A 141 16.15 3.78 14.45
C ILE A 141 16.12 3.04 13.10
N PRO A 142 17.05 2.10 12.78
CA PRO A 142 16.97 1.29 11.57
C PRO A 142 15.63 0.60 11.34
N MET A 143 14.98 0.09 12.39
CA MET A 143 13.71 -0.63 12.29
C MET A 143 12.50 0.30 12.14
N MET A 144 12.56 1.51 12.71
CA MET A 144 11.44 2.45 12.71
C MET A 144 11.36 3.30 11.44
N MET A 145 12.50 3.60 10.81
CA MET A 145 12.56 4.49 9.66
C MET A 145 11.71 3.98 8.48
N PRO A 146 10.89 4.84 7.83
CA PRO A 146 10.09 4.44 6.68
C PRO A 146 10.87 3.75 5.55
N ASN A 147 12.08 4.24 5.24
CA ASN A 147 12.93 3.72 4.18
C ASN A 147 13.62 2.39 4.53
N ALA A 148 13.37 1.80 5.70
CA ALA A 148 13.90 0.49 6.07
C ALA A 148 13.48 -0.61 5.09
N ILE A 149 12.24 -0.57 4.57
CA ILE A 149 11.76 -1.54 3.56
C ILE A 149 12.67 -1.53 2.33
N ASN A 150 12.88 -0.35 1.75
CA ASN A 150 13.73 -0.15 0.58
C ASN A 150 15.14 -0.68 0.83
N ALA A 151 15.76 -0.34 1.98
CA ALA A 151 17.09 -0.80 2.32
C ALA A 151 17.16 -2.33 2.40
N HIS A 152 16.19 -2.97 3.04
CA HIS A 152 16.18 -4.43 3.19
C HIS A 152 15.91 -5.15 1.87
N VAL A 153 15.00 -4.65 1.03
CA VAL A 153 14.77 -5.19 -0.32
C VAL A 153 16.02 -5.03 -1.18
N SER A 154 16.62 -3.84 -1.22
CA SER A 154 17.84 -3.59 -1.99
C SER A 154 19.02 -4.44 -1.52
N ILE A 155 19.20 -4.63 -0.20
CA ILE A 155 20.26 -5.51 0.34
C ILE A 155 20.01 -6.97 -0.03
N MET A 156 18.77 -7.45 0.13
CA MET A 156 18.41 -8.84 -0.16
C MET A 156 18.61 -9.19 -1.64
N PHE A 157 18.25 -8.26 -2.52
CA PHE A 157 18.20 -8.46 -3.96
C PHE A 157 19.33 -7.78 -4.75
N LYS A 158 20.29 -7.16 -4.05
CA LYS A 158 21.44 -6.43 -4.62
C LYS A 158 21.04 -5.32 -5.60
N LEU A 159 19.97 -4.61 -5.31
CA LEU A 159 19.44 -3.54 -6.16
C LEU A 159 20.16 -2.23 -5.82
N THR A 160 20.80 -1.59 -6.80
CA THR A 160 21.61 -0.37 -6.61
C THR A 160 21.06 0.85 -7.33
N GLY A 161 19.89 0.73 -7.97
CA GLY A 161 19.19 1.87 -8.56
C GLY A 161 18.57 2.79 -7.51
N THR A 162 17.73 3.71 -8.00
CA THR A 162 17.03 4.70 -7.17
C THR A 162 16.28 4.07 -5.99
N SER A 163 16.26 4.74 -4.84
CA SER A 163 15.62 4.21 -3.63
C SER A 163 14.81 5.19 -2.76
N PRO A 164 14.03 6.14 -3.32
CA PRO A 164 13.18 7.03 -2.53
C PRO A 164 12.04 6.28 -1.82
N CYS A 165 11.63 6.76 -0.65
CA CYS A 165 10.56 6.19 0.15
C CYS A 165 9.49 7.27 0.42
N PRO A 166 8.36 7.27 -0.32
CA PRO A 166 7.27 8.19 -0.04
C PRO A 166 6.52 7.82 1.25
N ALA A 167 5.97 8.84 1.92
CA ALA A 167 5.10 8.70 3.08
C ALA A 167 3.97 9.72 2.98
N ASN A 168 2.83 9.26 2.44
CA ASN A 168 1.66 10.07 2.10
C ASN A 168 0.37 9.47 2.69
N ALA A 169 0.46 8.94 3.92
CA ALA A 169 -0.64 8.26 4.62
C ALA A 169 -1.31 7.19 3.73
N CYS A 170 -2.63 7.24 3.57
CA CYS A 170 -3.39 6.25 2.79
C CYS A 170 -3.04 6.21 1.30
N ALA A 171 -2.44 7.27 0.75
CA ALA A 171 -2.05 7.35 -0.66
C ALA A 171 -0.61 6.87 -0.92
N THR A 172 0.11 6.46 0.12
CA THR A 172 1.54 6.13 0.04
C THR A 172 1.87 5.12 -1.05
N GLY A 173 1.14 4.01 -1.12
CA GLY A 173 1.35 2.99 -2.15
C GLY A 173 1.17 3.55 -3.57
N SER A 174 0.13 4.35 -3.80
CA SER A 174 -0.11 5.01 -5.09
C SER A 174 1.01 6.00 -5.44
N TYR A 175 1.47 6.81 -4.48
CA TYR A 175 2.60 7.73 -4.70
C TYR A 175 3.88 7.00 -5.07
N ALA A 176 4.14 5.86 -4.44
CA ALA A 176 5.28 5.00 -4.77
C ALA A 176 5.22 4.52 -6.22
N LEU A 177 4.07 4.02 -6.66
CA LEU A 177 3.85 3.59 -8.05
C LEU A 177 4.01 4.76 -9.04
N ILE A 178 3.51 5.95 -8.70
CA ILE A 178 3.63 7.14 -9.54
C ILE A 178 5.08 7.57 -9.71
N TYR A 179 5.85 7.58 -8.63
CA TYR A 179 7.29 7.89 -8.71
C TYR A 179 8.05 6.83 -9.50
N ALA A 180 7.72 5.56 -9.33
CA ALA A 180 8.29 4.49 -10.13
C ALA A 180 7.96 4.63 -11.63
N CYS A 181 6.71 4.97 -11.98
CA CYS A 181 6.33 5.22 -13.36
C CYS A 181 7.10 6.41 -13.96
N LYS A 182 7.24 7.51 -13.20
CA LYS A 182 7.98 8.70 -13.65
C LYS A 182 9.46 8.38 -13.92
N ASP A 183 10.11 7.67 -13.00
CA ASP A 183 11.53 7.30 -13.11
C ASP A 183 11.79 6.40 -14.32
N ILE A 184 10.96 5.37 -14.53
CA ILE A 184 11.05 4.50 -15.71
C ILE A 184 10.72 5.27 -17.00
N ALA A 185 9.67 6.09 -17.01
CA ALA A 185 9.25 6.85 -18.18
C ALA A 185 10.30 7.87 -18.63
N LEU A 186 11.08 8.42 -17.69
CA LEU A 186 12.22 9.31 -17.97
C LEU A 186 13.49 8.54 -18.39
N GLY A 187 13.51 7.22 -18.25
CA GLY A 187 14.64 6.35 -18.61
C GLY A 187 15.69 6.21 -17.51
N ASP A 188 15.42 6.68 -16.29
CA ASP A 188 16.36 6.62 -15.16
C ASP A 188 16.52 5.19 -14.64
N SER A 189 15.46 4.38 -14.68
CA SER A 189 15.47 2.94 -14.37
C SER A 189 14.81 2.11 -15.48
N ASP A 190 15.19 0.84 -15.60
CA ASP A 190 14.49 -0.12 -16.46
C ASP A 190 13.43 -0.91 -15.68
N VAL A 191 13.66 -1.12 -14.39
CA VAL A 191 12.80 -1.87 -13.47
C VAL A 191 12.74 -1.15 -12.13
N ILE A 192 11.56 -1.08 -11.51
CA ILE A 192 11.42 -0.64 -10.12
C ILE A 192 10.49 -1.59 -9.38
N VAL A 193 10.96 -2.09 -8.23
CA VAL A 193 10.13 -2.78 -7.24
C VAL A 193 9.41 -1.71 -6.43
N SER A 194 8.08 -1.63 -6.55
CA SER A 194 7.31 -0.51 -5.99
C SER A 194 6.00 -0.92 -5.34
N GLY A 195 5.53 -0.14 -4.37
CA GLY A 195 4.26 -0.39 -3.70
C GLY A 195 4.21 0.21 -2.31
N GLY A 196 3.46 -0.43 -1.41
CA GLY A 196 3.33 0.01 -0.02
C GLY A 196 3.30 -1.15 0.97
N SER A 197 3.71 -0.88 2.20
CA SER A 197 3.61 -1.81 3.33
C SER A 197 3.27 -1.07 4.62
N GLU A 198 2.45 -1.68 5.46
CA GLU A 198 2.01 -1.11 6.74
C GLU A 198 1.70 -2.21 7.77
N ALA A 199 2.07 -1.98 9.03
CA ALA A 199 1.79 -2.90 10.16
C ALA A 199 1.45 -2.14 11.44
N ILE A 200 0.39 -1.33 11.37
CA ILE A 200 0.01 -0.38 12.44
C ILE A 200 -1.12 -0.93 13.34
N LEU A 201 -1.38 -2.24 13.31
CA LEU A 201 -2.27 -2.89 14.29
C LEU A 201 -1.56 -2.98 15.65
N THR A 202 -1.44 -1.82 16.30
CA THR A 202 -0.80 -1.63 17.62
C THR A 202 -1.76 -0.95 18.59
N GLU A 203 -1.42 -0.97 19.89
CA GLU A 203 -2.25 -0.38 20.94
C GLU A 203 -2.42 1.14 20.75
N ILE A 204 -1.33 1.86 20.41
CA ILE A 204 -1.41 3.31 20.28
C ILE A 204 -2.20 3.74 19.05
N ALA A 205 -2.06 3.01 17.92
CA ALA A 205 -2.78 3.31 16.70
C ALA A 205 -4.27 3.04 16.85
N ALA A 206 -4.62 1.85 17.34
CA ALA A 206 -6.01 1.48 17.61
C ALA A 206 -6.69 2.48 18.56
N SER A 207 -5.99 2.88 19.63
CA SER A 207 -6.49 3.89 20.59
C SER A 207 -6.67 5.26 19.94
N SER A 208 -5.67 5.74 19.20
CA SER A 208 -5.65 7.08 18.61
C SER A 208 -6.71 7.24 17.52
N PHE A 209 -6.79 6.29 16.59
CA PHE A 209 -7.81 6.29 15.54
C PHE A 209 -9.24 6.13 16.11
N ALA A 210 -9.41 5.34 17.17
CA ALA A 210 -10.71 5.23 17.84
C ALA A 210 -11.11 6.52 18.58
N ASN A 211 -10.14 7.25 19.14
CA ASN A 211 -10.35 8.51 19.84
C ASN A 211 -10.69 9.66 18.88
N MET A 212 -10.08 9.70 17.70
CA MET A 212 -10.49 10.62 16.62
C MET A 212 -11.80 10.20 15.93
N LYS A 213 -12.44 9.11 16.37
CA LYS A 213 -13.70 8.57 15.85
C LYS A 213 -13.61 8.15 14.37
N ALA A 214 -12.44 7.72 13.92
CA ALA A 214 -12.24 7.27 12.54
C ALA A 214 -12.51 5.76 12.37
N LEU A 215 -12.38 4.97 13.44
CA LEU A 215 -12.62 3.52 13.39
C LEU A 215 -14.08 3.14 13.57
N SER A 216 -14.47 2.09 12.84
CA SER A 216 -15.70 1.35 13.13
C SER A 216 -15.66 0.76 14.55
N ARG A 217 -16.81 0.71 15.21
CA ARG A 217 -16.99 0.13 16.56
C ARG A 217 -17.92 -1.08 16.55
N ARG A 218 -18.14 -1.68 15.38
CA ARG A 218 -19.03 -2.82 15.19
C ARG A 218 -18.35 -4.11 15.68
N ASN A 219 -18.03 -4.15 16.97
CA ASN A 219 -17.27 -5.23 17.56
C ASN A 219 -18.04 -6.56 17.60
N GLU A 220 -19.37 -6.51 17.56
CA GLU A 220 -20.26 -7.70 17.58
C GLU A 220 -20.45 -8.32 16.18
N ASP A 221 -20.06 -7.62 15.12
CA ASP A 221 -20.10 -8.09 13.74
C ASP A 221 -18.83 -7.61 13.00
N PRO A 222 -17.65 -8.22 13.28
CA PRO A 222 -16.39 -7.82 12.68
C PRO A 222 -16.40 -7.92 11.15
N LYS A 223 -16.88 -9.06 10.62
CA LYS A 223 -16.90 -9.32 9.17
C LYS A 223 -17.77 -8.34 8.40
N GLY A 224 -18.85 -7.85 9.01
CA GLY A 224 -19.68 -6.79 8.45
C GLY A 224 -19.20 -5.38 8.78
N ALA A 225 -18.11 -5.16 9.51
CA ALA A 225 -17.76 -3.83 10.02
C ALA A 225 -17.28 -2.86 8.95
N CYS A 226 -16.48 -3.33 7.98
CA CYS A 226 -16.07 -2.53 6.83
C CYS A 226 -17.12 -2.69 5.72
N ARG A 227 -17.93 -1.65 5.52
CA ARG A 227 -19.05 -1.64 4.58
C ARG A 227 -19.02 -0.35 3.74
N PRO A 228 -18.04 -0.21 2.84
CA PRO A 228 -17.91 0.97 2.01
C PRO A 228 -19.22 1.30 1.29
N PHE A 229 -19.56 2.59 1.26
CA PHE A 229 -20.78 3.15 0.65
C PHE A 229 -22.11 2.75 1.31
N ASP A 230 -22.13 1.82 2.26
CA ASP A 230 -23.34 1.45 3.00
C ASP A 230 -23.85 2.61 3.88
N LYS A 231 -25.17 2.72 4.04
CA LYS A 231 -25.82 3.78 4.83
C LYS A 231 -25.41 3.76 6.31
N ASP A 232 -25.13 2.56 6.84
CA ASP A 232 -24.84 2.30 8.25
C ASP A 232 -23.33 2.16 8.52
N ARG A 233 -22.48 2.57 7.56
CA ARG A 233 -21.03 2.64 7.73
C ARG A 233 -20.66 3.62 8.84
N SER A 234 -19.67 3.24 9.65
CA SER A 234 -19.36 3.94 10.91
C SER A 234 -17.89 4.27 11.11
N GLY A 235 -17.06 4.13 10.08
CA GLY A 235 -15.61 4.28 10.17
C GLY A 235 -14.90 3.16 9.41
N PHE A 236 -13.59 3.34 9.22
CA PHE A 236 -12.76 2.33 8.58
C PHE A 236 -12.38 1.22 9.58
N VAL A 237 -11.83 0.11 9.08
CA VAL A 237 -11.25 -0.96 9.89
C VAL A 237 -9.74 -0.97 9.64
N ILE A 238 -8.92 -0.95 10.69
CA ILE A 238 -7.47 -0.99 10.50
C ILE A 238 -7.10 -2.37 9.96
N GLY A 239 -6.42 -2.39 8.82
CA GLY A 239 -5.73 -3.57 8.30
C GLY A 239 -4.22 -3.38 8.27
N GLU A 240 -3.52 -4.44 7.88
CA GLU A 240 -2.09 -4.46 7.67
C GLU A 240 -1.70 -5.35 6.50
N GLY A 241 -0.47 -5.22 6.04
CA GLY A 241 0.08 -6.02 4.96
C GLY A 241 0.93 -5.22 4.00
N ALA A 242 1.17 -5.80 2.83
CA ALA A 242 1.91 -5.17 1.74
C ALA A 242 1.27 -5.45 0.39
N GLY A 243 1.41 -4.51 -0.53
CA GLY A 243 1.09 -4.69 -1.95
C GLY A 243 2.27 -4.19 -2.77
N ILE A 244 3.06 -5.11 -3.30
CA ILE A 244 4.26 -4.81 -4.09
C ILE A 244 4.05 -5.25 -5.54
N LEU A 245 4.50 -4.41 -6.47
CA LEU A 245 4.50 -4.63 -7.90
C LEU A 245 5.94 -4.53 -8.43
N VAL A 246 6.22 -5.25 -9.50
CA VAL A 246 7.39 -4.99 -10.35
C VAL A 246 6.91 -4.19 -11.56
N LEU A 247 7.41 -2.97 -11.68
CA LEU A 247 7.18 -2.08 -12.81
C LEU A 247 8.41 -2.11 -13.70
N GLU A 248 8.20 -2.08 -15.00
CA GLU A 248 9.26 -2.29 -15.97
C GLU A 248 9.01 -1.48 -17.23
N SER A 249 10.07 -1.00 -17.88
CA SER A 249 9.92 -0.41 -19.21
C SER A 249 9.45 -1.48 -20.19
N LEU A 250 8.50 -1.15 -21.07
CA LEU A 250 7.95 -2.08 -22.05
C LEU A 250 9.05 -2.73 -22.92
N GLU A 251 10.07 -1.94 -23.29
CA GLU A 251 11.21 -2.40 -24.06
C GLU A 251 11.98 -3.50 -23.32
N HIS A 252 12.29 -3.28 -22.04
CA HIS A 252 13.02 -4.24 -21.22
C HIS A 252 12.19 -5.51 -20.98
N ALA A 253 10.91 -5.36 -20.64
CA ALA A 253 9.97 -6.47 -20.45
C ALA A 253 9.85 -7.33 -21.72
N THR A 254 9.71 -6.69 -22.88
CA THR A 254 9.62 -7.39 -24.18
C THR A 254 10.92 -8.11 -24.51
N LYS A 255 12.08 -7.46 -24.30
CA LYS A 255 13.40 -8.04 -24.59
C LYS A 255 13.65 -9.34 -23.84
N ARG A 256 13.17 -9.46 -22.60
CA ARG A 256 13.31 -10.68 -21.79
C ARG A 256 12.10 -11.62 -21.86
N ASN A 257 11.13 -11.36 -22.75
CA ASN A 257 9.88 -12.12 -22.86
C ASN A 257 9.10 -12.22 -21.53
N ALA A 258 9.03 -11.12 -20.80
CA ALA A 258 8.31 -11.06 -19.53
C ALA A 258 6.80 -11.26 -19.73
N LYS A 259 6.14 -11.87 -18.75
CA LYS A 259 4.68 -11.78 -18.64
C LYS A 259 4.31 -10.35 -18.28
N ILE A 260 3.41 -9.75 -19.07
CA ILE A 260 2.88 -8.41 -18.82
C ILE A 260 1.43 -8.56 -18.34
N TYR A 261 1.12 -8.01 -17.16
CA TYR A 261 -0.23 -8.02 -16.60
C TYR A 261 -1.08 -6.87 -17.13
N ALA A 262 -0.51 -5.66 -17.12
CA ALA A 262 -1.15 -4.44 -17.57
C ALA A 262 -0.11 -3.36 -17.86
N GLU A 263 -0.53 -2.32 -18.55
CA GLU A 263 0.22 -1.08 -18.72
C GLU A 263 -0.35 0.01 -17.80
N ILE A 264 0.52 0.81 -17.19
CA ILE A 264 0.10 2.00 -16.44
C ILE A 264 0.13 3.18 -17.41
N VAL A 265 -1.06 3.56 -17.88
CA VAL A 265 -1.23 4.58 -18.92
C VAL A 265 -1.46 5.99 -18.37
N GLY A 266 -1.88 6.13 -17.12
CA GLY A 266 -2.17 7.43 -16.52
C GLY A 266 -2.01 7.44 -15.01
N TYR A 267 -1.66 8.61 -14.48
CA TYR A 267 -1.63 8.88 -13.05
C TYR A 267 -1.80 10.37 -12.78
N ALA A 268 -2.34 10.70 -11.61
CA ALA A 268 -2.44 12.08 -11.15
C ALA A 268 -2.28 12.18 -9.64
N THR A 269 -1.84 13.35 -9.18
CA THR A 269 -1.74 13.69 -7.76
C THR A 269 -2.21 15.11 -7.56
N ASN A 270 -2.94 15.36 -6.47
CA ASN A 270 -3.31 16.71 -6.04
C ASN A 270 -3.51 16.76 -4.53
N THR A 271 -3.84 17.95 -4.04
CA THR A 271 -3.97 18.24 -2.62
C THR A 271 -5.25 19.06 -2.40
N ASP A 272 -6.16 18.56 -1.56
CA ASP A 272 -7.41 19.25 -1.21
C ASP A 272 -7.19 20.68 -0.68
N ALA A 273 -6.08 20.91 0.03
CA ALA A 273 -5.77 22.17 0.72
C ALA A 273 -6.92 22.64 1.63
N TYR A 274 -7.65 21.69 2.23
CA TYR A 274 -8.89 21.94 2.98
C TYR A 274 -8.74 21.65 4.48
N HIS A 275 -8.49 20.39 4.86
CA HIS A 275 -8.33 19.97 6.25
C HIS A 275 -7.30 18.84 6.35
N ILE A 276 -6.61 18.72 7.48
CA ILE A 276 -5.53 17.74 7.66
C ILE A 276 -6.01 16.28 7.54
N THR A 277 -7.27 15.99 7.89
CA THR A 277 -7.84 14.63 7.91
C THR A 277 -9.23 14.51 7.28
N ALA A 278 -9.91 15.61 6.98
CA ALA A 278 -11.26 15.57 6.43
C ALA A 278 -11.16 15.89 4.94
N PRO A 279 -11.80 15.10 4.06
CA PRO A 279 -11.79 15.41 2.63
C PRO A 279 -12.60 16.69 2.37
N ASP A 280 -12.28 17.35 1.27
CA ASP A 280 -13.11 18.43 0.74
C ASP A 280 -14.56 17.94 0.53
N PRO A 281 -15.57 18.55 1.19
CA PRO A 281 -16.96 18.12 1.05
C PRO A 281 -17.52 18.28 -0.38
N GLU A 282 -16.90 19.13 -1.20
CA GLU A 282 -17.24 19.29 -2.62
C GLU A 282 -16.46 18.33 -3.53
N ALA A 283 -15.56 17.51 -2.97
CA ALA A 283 -14.76 16.52 -3.68
C ALA A 283 -13.99 17.07 -4.91
N ARG A 284 -13.66 18.37 -4.91
CA ARG A 284 -13.12 19.07 -6.09
C ARG A 284 -11.82 18.46 -6.57
N MET A 285 -10.91 18.18 -5.64
CA MET A 285 -9.61 17.60 -5.98
C MET A 285 -9.69 16.10 -6.25
N VAL A 286 -10.60 15.35 -5.62
CA VAL A 286 -10.86 13.95 -6.01
C VAL A 286 -11.32 13.89 -7.48
N LYS A 287 -12.31 14.73 -7.86
CA LYS A 287 -12.75 14.86 -9.26
C LYS A 287 -11.59 15.23 -10.18
N LYS A 288 -10.81 16.25 -9.81
CA LYS A 288 -9.65 16.68 -10.60
C LYS A 288 -8.62 15.58 -10.76
N ALA A 289 -8.37 14.74 -9.75
CA ALA A 289 -7.42 13.64 -9.84
C ALA A 289 -7.85 12.63 -10.91
N ILE A 290 -9.14 12.28 -10.93
CA ILE A 290 -9.69 11.34 -11.92
C ILE A 290 -9.56 11.95 -13.32
N LEU A 291 -9.96 13.21 -13.51
CA LEU A 291 -9.89 13.89 -14.81
C LEU A 291 -8.44 14.05 -15.31
N ASP A 292 -7.52 14.46 -14.45
CA ASP A 292 -6.10 14.60 -14.81
C ASP A 292 -5.47 13.23 -15.15
N CYS A 293 -5.91 12.16 -14.49
CA CYS A 293 -5.45 10.79 -14.78
C CYS A 293 -5.96 10.32 -16.15
N LEU A 294 -7.23 10.58 -16.46
CA LEU A 294 -7.83 10.28 -17.77
C LEU A 294 -7.17 11.08 -18.90
N ASP A 295 -6.94 12.39 -18.68
CA ASP A 295 -6.24 13.26 -19.63
C ASP A 295 -4.83 12.76 -19.91
N MET A 296 -4.08 12.40 -18.85
CA MET A 296 -2.75 11.80 -19.01
C MET A 296 -2.79 10.48 -19.77
N ALA A 297 -3.82 9.65 -19.56
CA ALA A 297 -4.00 8.39 -20.26
C ALA A 297 -4.49 8.55 -21.71
N GLY A 298 -4.95 9.75 -22.10
CA GLY A 298 -5.62 9.97 -23.37
C GLY A 298 -6.95 9.22 -23.48
N LEU A 299 -7.64 9.02 -22.35
CA LEU A 299 -8.90 8.27 -22.26
C LEU A 299 -10.08 9.18 -21.90
N GLU A 300 -11.27 8.79 -22.31
CA GLU A 300 -12.52 9.39 -21.89
C GLU A 300 -13.17 8.58 -20.76
N PRO A 301 -14.09 9.16 -19.95
CA PRO A 301 -14.77 8.42 -18.89
C PRO A 301 -15.46 7.12 -19.35
N LYS A 302 -15.92 7.07 -20.61
CA LYS A 302 -16.58 5.89 -21.20
C LYS A 302 -15.63 4.72 -21.47
N ASP A 303 -14.32 4.96 -21.45
CA ASP A 303 -13.29 3.95 -21.69
C ASP A 303 -12.88 3.22 -20.40
N VAL A 304 -13.45 3.59 -19.25
CA VAL A 304 -13.16 2.96 -17.96
C VAL A 304 -14.17 1.87 -17.66
N ASP A 305 -13.70 0.63 -17.51
CA ASP A 305 -14.56 -0.52 -17.24
C ASP A 305 -14.78 -0.78 -15.74
N TYR A 306 -13.90 -0.27 -14.88
CA TYR A 306 -13.94 -0.58 -13.45
C TYR A 306 -13.17 0.43 -12.60
N ILE A 307 -13.70 0.72 -11.41
CA ILE A 307 -13.01 1.49 -10.37
C ILE A 307 -12.87 0.64 -9.10
N ASN A 308 -11.63 0.38 -8.70
CA ASN A 308 -11.32 -0.02 -7.33
C ASN A 308 -11.20 1.24 -6.46
N ALA A 309 -12.27 1.56 -5.74
CA ALA A 309 -12.38 2.78 -4.95
C ALA A 309 -11.42 2.80 -3.74
N HIS A 310 -11.13 4.00 -3.25
CA HIS A 310 -10.54 4.19 -1.93
C HIS A 310 -11.49 3.64 -0.84
N GLY A 311 -12.78 3.96 -0.90
CA GLY A 311 -13.89 3.30 -0.21
C GLY A 311 -13.55 2.83 1.21
N THR A 312 -13.31 3.77 2.11
CA THR A 312 -12.81 3.51 3.47
C THR A 312 -13.91 3.16 4.48
N SER A 313 -15.17 3.08 4.07
CA SER A 313 -16.29 2.85 5.01
C SER A 313 -16.46 4.01 6.02
N THR A 314 -15.90 5.19 5.72
CA THR A 314 -16.13 6.42 6.48
C THR A 314 -17.22 7.26 5.83
N LYS A 315 -17.98 8.02 6.65
CA LYS A 315 -19.10 8.82 6.14
C LYS A 315 -18.64 9.89 5.15
N LEU A 316 -17.56 10.59 5.46
CA LEU A 316 -17.05 11.70 4.66
C LEU A 316 -16.39 11.21 3.36
N ASN A 317 -15.47 10.24 3.44
CA ASN A 317 -14.77 9.73 2.27
C ASN A 317 -15.73 9.18 1.22
N ASP A 318 -16.52 8.17 1.59
CA ASP A 318 -17.33 7.44 0.62
C ASP A 318 -18.38 8.34 -0.02
N LYS A 319 -18.82 9.39 0.69
CA LYS A 319 -19.70 10.42 0.12
C LYS A 319 -18.94 11.28 -0.90
N ALA A 320 -17.78 11.83 -0.52
CA ALA A 320 -16.98 12.67 -1.42
C ALA A 320 -16.54 11.90 -2.67
N GLU A 321 -16.07 10.67 -2.51
CA GLU A 321 -15.64 9.80 -3.59
C GLU A 321 -16.81 9.44 -4.52
N ALA A 322 -17.99 9.09 -3.97
CA ALA A 322 -19.17 8.84 -4.79
C ALA A 322 -19.65 10.10 -5.53
N THR A 323 -19.57 11.28 -4.92
CA THR A 323 -19.86 12.55 -5.61
C THR A 323 -18.91 12.75 -6.79
N ALA A 324 -17.60 12.60 -6.57
CA ALA A 324 -16.61 12.77 -7.64
C ALA A 324 -16.82 11.79 -8.79
N ILE A 325 -17.05 10.50 -8.50
CA ILE A 325 -17.32 9.49 -9.53
C ILE A 325 -18.58 9.85 -10.32
N ASN A 326 -19.70 10.19 -9.65
CA ASN A 326 -20.93 10.55 -10.36
C ASN A 326 -20.75 11.81 -11.23
N GLU A 327 -19.98 12.80 -10.78
CA GLU A 327 -19.74 14.02 -11.56
C GLU A 327 -18.81 13.79 -12.76
N VAL A 328 -17.82 12.89 -12.65
CA VAL A 328 -16.89 12.60 -13.76
C VAL A 328 -17.51 11.70 -14.81
N PHE A 329 -18.18 10.63 -14.38
CA PHE A 329 -18.69 9.59 -15.29
C PHE A 329 -20.13 9.88 -15.75
N GLY A 330 -20.87 10.76 -15.08
CA GLY A 330 -22.20 11.20 -15.49
C GLY A 330 -23.18 10.04 -15.63
N ASP A 331 -23.81 9.93 -16.82
CA ASP A 331 -24.75 8.85 -17.12
C ASP A 331 -24.09 7.47 -17.30
N TYR A 332 -22.77 7.44 -17.53
CA TYR A 332 -22.03 6.20 -17.66
C TYR A 332 -21.82 5.56 -16.28
N LYS A 333 -22.52 4.45 -16.05
CA LYS A 333 -22.47 3.71 -14.77
C LYS A 333 -21.30 2.74 -14.75
N VAL A 334 -20.10 3.27 -14.53
CA VAL A 334 -18.91 2.44 -14.30
C VAL A 334 -19.10 1.56 -13.06
N PRO A 335 -18.83 0.25 -13.14
CA PRO A 335 -18.77 -0.62 -11.97
C PRO A 335 -17.74 -0.13 -10.94
N VAL A 336 -18.16 -0.02 -9.67
CA VAL A 336 -17.30 0.40 -8.56
C VAL A 336 -17.34 -0.64 -7.45
N SER A 337 -16.18 -1.02 -6.92
CA SER A 337 -16.09 -1.80 -5.70
C SER A 337 -14.99 -1.26 -4.78
N SER A 338 -15.01 -1.64 -3.51
CA SER A 338 -13.90 -1.39 -2.59
C SER A 338 -13.50 -2.69 -1.92
N THR A 339 -12.29 -3.15 -2.25
CA THR A 339 -11.68 -4.35 -1.66
C THR A 339 -11.36 -4.18 -0.17
N LYS A 340 -11.37 -2.96 0.37
CA LYS A 340 -11.28 -2.70 1.82
C LYS A 340 -12.41 -3.35 2.62
N SER A 341 -13.56 -3.62 1.98
CA SER A 341 -14.62 -4.44 2.59
C SER A 341 -14.11 -5.81 3.08
N MET A 342 -13.05 -6.33 2.46
CA MET A 342 -12.44 -7.61 2.80
C MET A 342 -11.13 -7.46 3.59
N ILE A 343 -10.28 -6.48 3.25
CA ILE A 343 -8.93 -6.34 3.81
C ILE A 343 -8.76 -5.25 4.88
N GLY A 344 -9.82 -4.49 5.20
CA GLY A 344 -9.76 -3.32 6.08
C GLY A 344 -9.64 -2.00 5.33
#